data_AF-A0A8J5YPK6-F1
#
_entry.id   AF-A0A8J5YPK6-F1
#
_cell.length_a   1.000
_cell.length_b   1.000
_cell.length_c   1.000
_cell.angle_alpha   90.00
_cell.angle_beta   90.00
_cell.angle_gamma   90.00
#
_symmetry.space_group_name_H-M   'P 1'
#
loop_
_entity.id
_entity.type
_entity.pdbx_description
1 polymer ?
#
loop_
_entity_poly.entity_id
_entity_poly.type
_entity_poly.pdbx_seq_one_letter_code
_entity_poly.pdbx_strand_id
1 'polypeptide(L)'
;MASASFSPAAPPVFTGEGFHIWLVKMRTYIQAFNLWEVVNSDAELAPLRANPTVAQMRQHTDERTKKHKAMSCIQNCVSDVIFTRIMTCETPKQAWDKLKEEFQGTERTRQQQLLNLRRDFENLKMKEEETVKQHSDRIMAVVNSIRLLGEQFDEVRIVEKVLSTLLERYKAKISSLEDSRDLTRVSLTELINTLYAQEQRRASRIEEHQEGAFQARSKPSSSNAAYKGKKNWRDKSKADASKK
;
A
#
# COMPACT_ATOMS: atom_id res chain seq x y z
N MET A 1 17.23 -39.34 -5.56
CA MET A 1 16.06 -38.46 -5.58
C MET A 1 16.40 -37.28 -6.48
N ALA A 2 15.69 -37.11 -7.59
CA ALA A 2 15.88 -35.94 -8.44
C ALA A 2 15.34 -34.72 -7.69
N SER A 3 16.23 -33.81 -7.26
CA SER A 3 15.83 -32.50 -6.79
C SER A 3 15.08 -31.82 -7.94
N ALA A 4 13.80 -31.54 -7.76
CA ALA A 4 13.04 -30.73 -8.71
C ALA A 4 13.83 -29.44 -8.95
N SER A 5 14.31 -29.24 -10.18
CA SER A 5 15.05 -28.05 -10.56
C SER A 5 14.13 -26.85 -10.39
N PHE A 6 14.39 -26.02 -9.38
CA PHE A 6 13.68 -24.76 -9.21
C PHE A 6 13.93 -23.89 -10.45
N SER A 7 12.88 -23.66 -11.24
CA SER A 7 12.91 -22.75 -12.37
C SER A 7 12.00 -21.57 -12.03
N PRO A 8 12.56 -20.42 -11.59
CA PRO A 8 11.74 -19.25 -11.31
C PRO A 8 11.00 -18.81 -12.57
N ALA A 9 9.76 -18.38 -12.43
CA ALA A 9 9.02 -17.78 -13.54
C ALA A 9 9.74 -16.51 -14.02
N ALA A 10 9.78 -16.31 -15.33
CA ALA A 10 10.34 -15.09 -15.91
C ALA A 10 9.61 -13.85 -15.36
N PRO A 11 10.33 -12.75 -15.08
CA PRO A 11 9.70 -11.48 -14.75
C PRO A 11 8.77 -11.02 -15.87
N PRO A 12 7.76 -10.19 -15.55
CA PRO A 12 6.96 -9.53 -16.57
C PRO A 12 7.84 -8.76 -17.55
N VAL A 13 7.47 -8.79 -18.83
CA VAL A 13 8.17 -8.03 -19.88
C VAL A 13 8.09 -6.54 -19.58
N PHE A 14 9.22 -5.86 -19.60
CA PHE A 14 9.28 -4.40 -19.43
C PHE A 14 8.81 -3.70 -20.69
N THR A 15 7.83 -2.82 -20.55
CA THR A 15 7.22 -2.06 -21.67
C THR A 15 7.54 -0.56 -21.63
N GLY A 16 8.31 -0.09 -20.65
CA GLY A 16 8.69 1.31 -20.47
C GLY A 16 8.15 1.93 -19.17
N GLU A 17 7.08 1.34 -18.61
CA GLU A 17 6.47 1.80 -17.36
C GLU A 17 6.89 0.94 -16.16
N GLY A 18 6.94 1.56 -14.97
CA GLY A 18 7.23 0.83 -13.73
C GLY A 18 8.65 0.25 -13.67
N PHE A 19 9.64 0.91 -14.28
CA PHE A 19 11.03 0.44 -14.35
C PHE A 19 11.60 0.02 -12.99
N HIS A 20 11.27 0.73 -11.91
CA HIS A 20 11.71 0.38 -10.55
C HIS A 20 11.19 -1.00 -10.09
N ILE A 21 9.93 -1.35 -10.38
CA ILE A 21 9.35 -2.66 -10.05
C ILE A 21 10.03 -3.74 -10.88
N TRP A 22 10.17 -3.48 -12.19
CA TRP A 22 10.83 -4.40 -13.09
C TRP A 22 12.28 -4.65 -12.68
N LEU A 23 13.03 -3.58 -12.36
CA LEU A 23 14.43 -3.65 -11.94
C LEU A 23 14.62 -4.55 -10.72
N VAL A 24 13.75 -4.42 -9.71
CA VAL A 24 13.77 -5.26 -8.51
C VAL A 24 13.46 -6.71 -8.86
N LYS A 25 12.37 -6.98 -9.60
CA LYS A 25 11.99 -8.35 -10.01
C LYS A 25 13.06 -9.01 -10.86
N MET A 26 13.61 -8.28 -11.82
CA MET A 26 14.62 -8.77 -12.75
C MET A 26 15.94 -9.06 -12.05
N ARG A 27 16.36 -8.18 -11.13
CA ARG A 27 17.54 -8.44 -10.28
C ARG A 27 17.40 -9.75 -9.50
N THR A 28 16.27 -9.95 -8.83
CA THR A 28 15.98 -11.18 -8.08
C THR A 28 15.99 -12.41 -8.98
N TYR A 29 15.43 -12.31 -10.19
CA TYR A 29 15.44 -13.39 -11.17
C TYR A 29 16.85 -13.78 -11.63
N ILE A 30 17.68 -12.80 -11.99
CA ILE A 30 19.08 -13.02 -12.37
C ILE A 30 19.89 -13.63 -11.20
N GLN A 31 19.63 -13.19 -9.97
CA GLN A 31 20.25 -13.74 -8.76
C GLN A 31 19.86 -15.20 -8.52
N ALA A 32 18.61 -15.57 -8.76
CA ALA A 32 18.15 -16.97 -8.62
C ALA A 32 18.90 -17.95 -9.56
N PHE A 33 19.42 -17.46 -10.70
CA PHE A 33 20.26 -18.26 -11.60
C PHE A 33 21.76 -18.14 -11.33
N ASN A 34 22.17 -17.46 -10.26
CA ASN A 34 23.58 -17.16 -9.96
C ASN A 34 24.30 -16.40 -11.10
N LEU A 35 23.56 -15.52 -11.79
CA LEU A 35 24.07 -14.74 -12.92
C LEU A 35 24.36 -13.27 -12.57
N TRP A 36 24.10 -12.85 -11.33
CA TRP A 36 24.20 -11.43 -10.96
C TRP A 36 25.64 -10.89 -11.05
N GLU A 37 26.64 -11.69 -10.70
CA GLU A 37 28.04 -11.29 -10.75
C GLU A 37 28.48 -10.90 -12.16
N VAL A 38 28.01 -11.59 -13.20
CA VAL A 38 28.35 -11.27 -14.60
C VAL A 38 27.59 -10.06 -15.14
N VAL A 39 26.50 -9.65 -14.49
CA VAL A 39 25.74 -8.43 -14.82
C VAL A 39 26.34 -7.22 -14.09
N ASN A 40 26.87 -7.42 -12.88
CA ASN A 40 27.44 -6.35 -12.07
C ASN A 40 28.93 -6.09 -12.38
N SER A 41 29.61 -7.03 -13.05
CA SER A 41 31.04 -6.95 -13.36
C SER A 41 31.30 -6.70 -14.85
N ASP A 42 32.20 -5.74 -15.14
CA ASP A 42 32.77 -5.53 -16.49
C ASP A 42 34.01 -6.38 -16.72
N ALA A 43 34.36 -7.29 -15.80
CA ALA A 43 35.57 -8.07 -15.94
C ALA A 43 35.54 -8.86 -17.26
N GLU A 44 36.46 -8.50 -18.15
CA GLU A 44 36.76 -9.33 -19.31
C GLU A 44 37.25 -10.69 -18.83
N LEU A 45 36.88 -11.74 -19.56
CA LEU A 45 37.36 -13.07 -19.23
C LEU A 45 38.85 -13.09 -19.49
N ALA A 46 39.65 -13.28 -18.45
CA ALA A 46 41.09 -13.36 -18.60
C ALA A 46 41.43 -14.50 -19.58
N PRO A 47 42.33 -14.25 -20.55
CA PRO A 47 42.72 -15.28 -21.49
C PRO A 47 43.33 -16.47 -20.75
N LEU A 48 43.03 -17.67 -21.24
CA LEU A 48 43.66 -18.89 -20.73
C LEU A 48 45.18 -18.80 -20.89
N ARG A 49 45.91 -19.20 -19.85
CA ARG A 49 47.38 -19.36 -19.92
C ARG A 49 47.77 -20.41 -20.97
N ALA A 50 49.03 -20.38 -21.43
CA ALA A 50 49.52 -21.27 -22.50
C ALA A 50 49.37 -22.79 -22.21
N ASN A 51 49.27 -23.20 -20.94
CA ASN A 51 48.99 -24.58 -20.54
C ASN A 51 47.89 -24.64 -19.45
N PRO A 52 46.60 -24.51 -19.84
CA PRO A 52 45.51 -24.46 -18.88
C PRO A 52 45.19 -25.87 -18.37
N THR A 53 44.87 -25.99 -17.08
CA THR A 53 44.32 -27.24 -16.53
C THR A 53 42.89 -27.46 -17.05
N VAL A 54 42.42 -28.71 -17.02
CA VAL A 54 41.02 -29.05 -17.36
C VAL A 54 40.03 -28.23 -16.51
N ALA A 55 40.34 -28.00 -15.24
CA ALA A 55 39.52 -27.16 -14.37
C ALA A 55 39.45 -25.70 -14.85
N GLN A 56 40.58 -25.11 -15.27
CA GLN A 56 40.63 -23.74 -15.80
C GLN A 56 39.89 -23.60 -17.14
N MET A 57 40.01 -24.60 -18.03
CA MET A 57 39.24 -24.62 -19.28
C MET A 57 37.74 -24.65 -19.01
N ARG A 58 37.28 -25.52 -18.09
CA ARG A 58 35.87 -25.62 -17.69
C ARG A 58 35.36 -24.31 -17.08
N GLN A 59 36.11 -23.72 -16.15
CA GLN A 59 35.73 -22.46 -15.53
C GLN A 59 35.59 -21.33 -16.57
N HIS A 60 36.53 -21.22 -17.52
CA HIS A 60 36.47 -20.23 -18.58
C HIS A 60 35.25 -20.43 -19.49
N THR A 61 34.92 -21.67 -19.85
CA THR A 61 33.70 -21.97 -20.63
C THR A 61 32.42 -21.70 -19.84
N ASP A 62 32.42 -21.96 -18.54
CA ASP A 62 31.26 -21.76 -17.66
C ASP A 62 30.97 -20.27 -17.49
N GLU A 63 31.98 -19.45 -17.23
CA GLU A 63 31.84 -17.99 -17.14
C GLU A 63 31.38 -17.37 -18.46
N ARG A 64 31.92 -17.85 -19.59
CA ARG A 64 31.44 -17.44 -20.92
C ARG A 64 29.97 -17.80 -21.12
N THR A 65 29.56 -19.00 -20.73
CA THR A 65 28.16 -19.45 -20.81
C THR A 65 27.25 -18.59 -19.91
N LYS A 66 27.68 -18.26 -18.69
CA LYS A 66 26.93 -17.39 -17.78
C LYS A 66 26.69 -16.00 -18.37
N LYS A 67 27.68 -15.39 -19.03
CA LYS A 67 27.52 -14.10 -19.71
C LYS A 67 26.41 -14.14 -20.77
N HIS A 68 26.41 -15.15 -21.65
CA HIS A 68 25.36 -15.29 -22.66
C HIS A 68 23.98 -15.55 -22.05
N LYS A 69 23.90 -16.38 -21.00
CA LYS A 69 22.64 -16.63 -20.27
C LYS A 69 22.11 -15.34 -19.65
N ALA A 70 22.96 -14.55 -19.00
CA ALA A 70 22.58 -13.28 -18.40
C ALA A 70 22.07 -12.28 -19.43
N MET A 71 22.77 -12.17 -20.57
CA MET A 71 22.33 -11.33 -21.69
C MET A 71 20.95 -11.77 -22.19
N SER A 72 20.76 -13.08 -22.42
CA SER A 72 19.48 -13.63 -22.87
C SER A 72 18.36 -13.37 -21.85
N CYS A 73 18.62 -13.46 -20.55
CA CYS A 73 17.65 -13.09 -19.52
C CYS A 73 17.21 -11.63 -19.69
N ILE A 74 18.15 -10.69 -19.80
CA ILE A 74 17.87 -9.26 -19.96
C ILE A 74 17.03 -9.01 -21.22
N GLN A 75 17.46 -9.54 -22.36
CA GLN A 75 16.80 -9.33 -23.65
C GLN A 75 15.39 -9.93 -23.71
N ASN A 76 15.17 -11.11 -23.13
CA ASN A 76 13.85 -11.75 -23.13
C ASN A 76 12.84 -11.10 -22.17
N CYS A 77 13.29 -10.25 -21.26
CA CYS A 77 12.44 -9.59 -20.26
C CYS A 77 12.12 -8.13 -20.62
N VAL A 78 12.44 -7.69 -21.84
CA VAL A 78 12.12 -6.35 -22.36
C VAL A 78 11.29 -6.46 -23.63
N SER A 79 10.45 -5.47 -23.91
CA SER A 79 9.69 -5.41 -25.18
C SER A 79 10.62 -5.15 -26.36
N ASP A 80 10.19 -5.46 -27.58
CA ASP A 80 10.99 -5.22 -28.79
C ASP A 80 11.43 -3.75 -28.91
N VAL A 81 10.57 -2.80 -28.53
CA VAL A 81 10.88 -1.37 -28.52
C VAL A 81 12.07 -1.08 -27.59
N ILE A 82 12.08 -1.64 -26.39
CA ILE A 82 13.18 -1.45 -25.43
C ILE A 82 14.40 -2.26 -25.84
N PHE A 83 14.22 -3.44 -26.42
CA PHE A 83 15.30 -4.25 -26.97
C PHE A 83 16.11 -3.45 -27.98
N THR A 84 15.47 -2.68 -28.87
CA THR A 84 16.20 -1.82 -29.82
C THR A 84 17.16 -0.82 -29.15
N ARG A 85 16.91 -0.46 -27.89
CA ARG A 85 17.81 0.42 -27.12
C ARG A 85 19.08 -0.28 -26.68
N ILE A 86 19.00 -1.57 -26.35
CA ILE A 86 20.12 -2.39 -25.86
C ILE A 86 20.72 -3.34 -26.89
N MET A 87 20.18 -3.38 -28.12
CA MET A 87 20.58 -4.37 -29.14
C MET A 87 22.06 -4.32 -29.54
N THR A 88 22.71 -3.16 -29.35
CA THR A 88 24.14 -2.96 -29.66
C THR A 88 25.05 -3.21 -28.45
N CYS A 89 24.49 -3.54 -27.28
CA CYS A 89 25.28 -3.80 -26.08
C CYS A 89 25.92 -5.18 -26.17
N GLU A 90 27.23 -5.26 -25.97
CA GLU A 90 27.99 -6.50 -26.11
C GLU A 90 28.03 -7.29 -24.80
N THR A 91 27.94 -6.60 -23.67
CA THR A 91 27.99 -7.20 -22.33
C THR A 91 26.65 -7.07 -21.59
N PRO A 92 26.29 -8.05 -20.73
CA PRO A 92 25.11 -7.93 -19.89
C PRO A 92 25.12 -6.68 -19.02
N LYS A 93 26.31 -6.26 -18.56
CA LYS A 93 26.49 -5.05 -17.78
C LYS A 93 26.18 -3.78 -18.57
N GLN A 94 26.71 -3.65 -19.78
CA GLN A 94 26.39 -2.52 -20.65
C GLN A 94 24.89 -2.41 -20.91
N ALA A 95 24.21 -3.54 -21.20
CA ALA A 95 22.76 -3.55 -21.39
C ALA A 95 22.02 -3.12 -20.11
N TRP A 96 22.43 -3.63 -18.95
CA TRP A 96 21.84 -3.30 -17.66
C TRP A 96 22.00 -1.83 -17.27
N ASP A 97 23.21 -1.28 -17.44
CA ASP A 97 23.53 0.10 -17.12
C ASP A 97 22.83 1.06 -18.08
N LYS A 98 22.73 0.71 -19.37
CA LYS A 98 21.98 1.51 -20.36
C LYS A 98 20.49 1.58 -20.03
N LEU A 99 19.87 0.46 -19.63
CA LEU A 99 18.48 0.47 -19.17
C LEU A 99 18.30 1.34 -17.92
N LYS A 100 19.24 1.29 -16.98
CA LYS A 100 19.20 2.17 -15.81
C LYS A 100 19.34 3.63 -16.18
N GLU A 101 20.30 3.98 -17.03
CA GLU A 101 20.50 5.37 -17.45
C GLU A 101 19.26 5.94 -18.14
N GLU A 102 18.65 5.17 -19.05
CA GLU A 102 17.49 5.61 -19.84
C GLU A 102 16.20 5.68 -18.98
N PHE A 103 15.95 4.69 -18.12
CA PHE A 103 14.65 4.56 -17.45
C PHE A 103 14.66 4.87 -15.94
N GLN A 104 15.82 4.88 -15.29
CA GLN A 104 15.95 5.39 -13.91
C GLN A 104 16.14 6.91 -13.90
N GLY A 105 16.55 7.49 -15.04
CA GLY A 105 16.96 8.87 -15.16
C GLY A 105 18.29 9.16 -14.47
N THR A 106 18.75 10.40 -14.59
CA THR A 106 19.96 10.87 -13.90
C THR A 106 19.77 10.90 -12.38
N GLU A 107 20.87 10.84 -11.63
CA GLU A 107 20.85 11.04 -10.18
C GLU A 107 20.19 12.39 -9.82
N ARG A 108 20.42 13.44 -10.61
CA ARG A 108 19.78 14.75 -10.43
C ARG A 108 18.25 14.67 -10.53
N THR A 109 17.71 13.99 -11.55
CA THR A 109 16.26 13.84 -11.72
C THR A 109 15.65 12.98 -10.61
N ARG A 110 16.35 11.94 -10.16
CA ARG A 110 15.94 11.13 -9.01
C ARG A 110 15.89 11.96 -7.73
N GLN A 111 16.92 12.74 -7.44
CA GLN A 111 16.94 13.64 -6.27
C GLN A 111 15.81 14.67 -6.32
N GLN A 112 15.53 15.23 -7.50
CA GLN A 112 14.41 16.15 -7.67
C GLN A 112 13.05 15.49 -7.42
N GLN A 113 12.84 14.26 -7.92
CA GLN A 113 11.63 13.48 -7.65
C GLN A 113 11.48 13.18 -6.15
N LEU A 114 12.58 12.82 -5.49
CA LEU A 114 12.61 12.54 -4.06
C LEU A 114 12.21 13.78 -3.24
N LEU A 115 12.75 14.95 -3.58
CA LEU A 115 12.38 16.22 -2.97
C LEU A 115 10.89 16.54 -3.16
N ASN A 116 10.36 16.31 -4.37
CA ASN A 116 8.93 16.51 -4.64
C ASN A 116 8.07 15.55 -3.79
N LEU A 117 8.40 14.27 -3.74
CA LEU A 117 7.67 13.27 -2.95
C LEU A 117 7.73 13.57 -1.45
N ARG A 118 8.88 14.02 -0.92
CA ARG A 118 8.98 14.47 0.48
C ARG A 118 8.07 15.67 0.73
N ARG A 119 8.03 16.65 -0.17
CA ARG A 119 7.10 17.78 -0.07
C ARG A 119 5.65 17.34 -0.13
N ASP A 120 5.31 16.41 -1.02
CA ASP A 120 3.96 15.88 -1.15
C ASP A 120 3.56 15.11 0.12
N PHE A 121 4.48 14.33 0.69
CA PHE A 121 4.31 13.71 1.99
C PHE A 121 4.01 14.77 3.05
N GLU A 122 4.82 15.81 3.20
CA GLU A 122 4.58 16.86 4.20
C GLU A 122 3.24 17.58 4.00
N ASN A 123 2.82 17.78 2.75
CA ASN A 123 1.57 18.45 2.41
C ASN A 123 0.33 17.55 2.47
N LEU A 124 0.48 16.24 2.62
CA LEU A 124 -0.67 15.33 2.75
C LEU A 124 -1.51 15.72 3.96
N LYS A 125 -2.81 15.87 3.72
CA LYS A 125 -3.85 16.06 4.73
C LYS A 125 -5.05 15.18 4.39
N MET A 126 -5.79 14.75 5.40
CA MET A 126 -7.03 14.00 5.21
C MET A 126 -8.12 14.94 4.66
N LYS A 127 -8.89 14.47 3.67
CA LYS A 127 -10.04 15.22 3.14
C LYS A 127 -11.30 14.89 3.93
N GLU A 128 -12.28 15.79 3.98
CA GLU A 128 -13.49 15.61 4.80
C GLU A 128 -14.27 14.33 4.50
N GLU A 129 -14.41 14.01 3.21
CA GLU A 129 -15.16 12.86 2.70
C GLU A 129 -14.35 11.57 2.64
N GLU A 130 -13.09 11.63 3.03
CA GLU A 130 -12.20 10.48 2.97
C GLU A 130 -12.31 9.62 4.23
N THR A 131 -12.18 8.30 4.06
CA THR A 131 -12.05 7.34 5.15
C THR A 131 -10.62 7.28 5.67
N VAL A 132 -10.42 6.85 6.92
CA VAL A 132 -9.06 6.68 7.46
C VAL A 132 -8.22 5.71 6.62
N LYS A 133 -8.85 4.66 6.08
CA LYS A 133 -8.19 3.67 5.23
C LYS A 133 -7.68 4.30 3.93
N GLN A 134 -8.54 5.01 3.20
CA GLN A 134 -8.14 5.71 1.98
C GLN A 134 -6.99 6.70 2.23
N HIS A 135 -7.04 7.41 3.36
CA HIS A 135 -6.00 8.37 3.71
C HIS A 135 -4.66 7.68 3.97
N SER A 136 -4.70 6.58 4.71
CA SER A 136 -3.52 5.76 5.01
C SER A 136 -2.94 5.14 3.74
N ASP A 137 -3.79 4.67 2.82
CA ASP A 137 -3.36 4.13 1.52
C ASP A 137 -2.64 5.19 0.67
N ARG A 138 -3.11 6.46 0.68
CA ARG A 138 -2.41 7.55 -0.01
C ARG A 138 -1.06 7.88 0.63
N ILE A 139 -0.97 7.91 1.96
CA ILE A 139 0.31 8.08 2.66
C ILE A 139 1.27 6.97 2.25
N MET A 140 0.82 5.72 2.28
CA MET A 140 1.63 4.56 1.88
C MET A 140 2.04 4.59 0.42
N ALA A 141 1.21 5.10 -0.48
CA ALA A 141 1.57 5.26 -1.89
C ALA A 141 2.77 6.21 -2.07
N VAL A 142 2.78 7.35 -1.36
CA VAL A 142 3.92 8.29 -1.39
C VAL A 142 5.16 7.67 -0.75
N VAL A 143 5.03 7.04 0.43
CA VAL A 143 6.14 6.36 1.11
C VAL A 143 6.75 5.25 0.26
N ASN A 144 5.93 4.43 -0.39
CA ASN A 144 6.40 3.36 -1.25
C ASN A 144 7.12 3.94 -2.48
N SER A 145 6.64 5.07 -3.03
CA SER A 145 7.33 5.77 -4.12
C SER A 145 8.72 6.26 -3.70
N ILE A 146 8.87 6.78 -2.48
CA ILE A 146 10.16 7.18 -1.91
C ILE A 146 11.10 5.97 -1.76
N ARG A 147 10.59 4.85 -1.22
CA ARG A 147 11.34 3.59 -1.07
C ARG A 147 11.78 3.00 -2.41
N LEU A 148 10.94 3.12 -3.44
CA LEU A 148 11.26 2.70 -4.80
C LEU A 148 12.38 3.53 -5.42
N LEU A 149 12.51 4.80 -5.02
CA LEU A 149 13.68 5.63 -5.29
C LEU A 149 14.83 5.37 -4.31
N GLY A 150 14.85 4.22 -3.63
CA GLY A 150 15.96 3.71 -2.82
C GLY A 150 16.24 4.45 -1.52
N GLU A 151 15.34 5.32 -1.06
CA GLU A 151 15.47 5.95 0.26
C GLU A 151 14.67 5.16 1.31
N GLN A 152 15.30 4.90 2.46
CA GLN A 152 14.59 4.29 3.59
C GLN A 152 13.66 5.32 4.23
N PHE A 153 12.49 4.86 4.67
CA PHE A 153 11.49 5.72 5.28
C PHE A 153 10.98 5.08 6.56
N ASP A 154 11.26 5.76 7.68
CA ASP A 154 11.00 5.28 9.04
C ASP A 154 9.51 5.09 9.30
N GLU A 155 9.17 3.93 9.90
CA GLU A 155 7.77 3.60 10.19
C GLU A 155 7.15 4.54 11.23
N VAL A 156 7.93 4.98 12.22
CA VAL A 156 7.50 5.95 13.25
C VAL A 156 7.01 7.24 12.59
N ARG A 157 7.73 7.76 11.58
CA ARG A 157 7.33 8.97 10.86
C ARG A 157 6.03 8.79 10.08
N ILE A 158 5.74 7.57 9.61
CA ILE A 158 4.46 7.26 8.93
C ILE A 158 3.31 7.29 9.94
N VAL A 159 3.52 6.69 11.13
CA VAL A 159 2.54 6.66 12.22
C VAL A 159 2.23 8.08 12.70
N GLU A 160 3.27 8.88 12.99
CA GLU A 160 3.14 10.30 13.35
C GLU A 160 2.41 11.10 12.27
N LYS A 161 2.70 10.81 10.99
CA LYS A 161 2.02 11.48 9.88
C LYS A 161 0.53 11.17 9.89
N VAL A 162 0.14 9.90 9.99
CA VAL A 162 -1.27 9.50 10.08
C VAL A 162 -1.95 10.22 11.25
N LEU A 163 -1.36 10.21 12.45
CA LEU A 163 -1.97 10.84 13.62
C LEU A 163 -2.13 12.36 13.45
N SER A 164 -1.14 13.04 12.89
CA SER A 164 -1.13 14.50 12.75
C SER A 164 -2.00 15.04 11.61
N THR A 165 -2.38 14.20 10.63
CA THR A 165 -3.16 14.64 9.45
C THR A 165 -4.63 14.25 9.48
N LEU A 166 -5.05 13.45 10.47
CA LEU A 166 -6.44 13.09 10.70
C LEU A 166 -7.28 14.31 11.05
N LEU A 167 -8.56 14.26 10.69
CA LEU A 167 -9.52 15.33 10.98
C LEU A 167 -9.86 15.42 12.48
N GLU A 168 -10.31 16.61 12.91
CA GLU A 168 -10.68 16.92 14.30
C GLU A 168 -11.66 15.91 14.91
N ARG A 169 -12.54 15.31 14.09
CA ARG A 169 -13.43 14.25 14.55
C ARG A 169 -12.67 13.12 15.23
N TYR A 170 -11.46 12.77 14.83
CA TYR A 170 -10.69 11.66 15.45
C TYR A 170 -9.91 12.06 16.70
N LYS A 171 -9.85 13.35 17.06
CA LYS A 171 -9.00 13.88 18.14
C LYS A 171 -9.14 13.17 19.48
N ALA A 172 -10.37 12.93 19.95
CA ALA A 172 -10.59 12.20 21.21
C ALA A 172 -9.99 10.78 21.21
N LYS A 173 -9.97 10.12 20.05
CA LYS A 173 -9.37 8.79 19.91
C LYS A 173 -7.85 8.88 19.82
N ILE A 174 -7.33 9.92 19.15
CA ILE A 174 -5.89 10.21 19.06
C ILE A 174 -5.33 10.48 20.45
N SER A 175 -5.92 11.38 21.24
CA SER A 175 -5.48 11.66 22.60
C SER A 175 -5.49 10.41 23.48
N SER A 176 -6.55 9.60 23.39
CA SER A 176 -6.60 8.31 24.10
C SER A 176 -5.49 7.35 23.67
N LEU A 177 -5.05 7.37 22.41
CA LEU A 177 -3.95 6.53 21.93
C LEU A 177 -2.59 7.07 22.41
N GLU A 178 -2.37 8.38 22.35
CA GLU A 178 -1.17 9.05 22.85
C GLU A 178 -0.98 8.85 24.36
N ASP A 179 -2.07 8.90 25.13
CA ASP A 179 -2.03 8.71 26.58
C ASP A 179 -1.82 7.25 27.00
N SER A 180 -2.33 6.30 26.22
CA SER A 180 -2.34 4.88 26.61
C SER A 180 -1.22 4.04 25.98
N ARG A 181 -0.53 4.54 24.96
CA ARG A 181 0.44 3.78 24.19
C ARG A 181 1.67 4.61 23.86
N ASP A 182 2.82 3.97 23.98
CA ASP A 182 4.07 4.49 23.41
C ASP A 182 3.98 4.42 21.88
N LEU A 183 3.91 5.60 21.23
CA LEU A 183 3.80 5.75 19.77
C LEU A 183 4.95 5.06 19.02
N THR A 184 6.09 4.84 19.67
CA THR A 184 7.23 4.12 19.07
C THR A 184 7.00 2.61 18.97
N ARG A 185 6.01 2.07 19.69
CA ARG A 185 5.69 0.63 19.74
C ARG A 185 4.42 0.25 18.99
N VAL A 186 3.63 1.23 18.55
CA VAL A 186 2.39 0.99 17.81
C VAL A 186 2.72 0.76 16.33
N SER A 187 2.36 -0.42 15.82
CA SER A 187 2.49 -0.70 14.38
C SER A 187 1.47 0.10 13.56
N LEU A 188 1.84 0.47 12.33
CA LEU A 188 0.93 1.17 11.43
C LEU A 188 -0.38 0.41 11.21
N THR A 189 -0.31 -0.91 11.07
CA THR A 189 -1.49 -1.77 10.86
C THR A 189 -2.44 -1.74 12.05
N GLU A 190 -1.92 -1.78 13.28
CA GLU A 190 -2.75 -1.70 14.48
C GLU A 190 -3.43 -0.34 14.62
N LEU A 191 -2.71 0.74 14.29
CA LEU A 191 -3.27 2.09 14.27
C LEU A 191 -4.42 2.22 13.27
N ILE A 192 -4.20 1.78 12.02
CA ILE A 192 -5.23 1.86 10.97
C ILE A 192 -6.47 1.05 11.37
N ASN A 193 -6.29 -0.16 11.90
CA ASN A 193 -7.40 -1.01 12.32
C ASN A 193 -8.21 -0.39 13.47
N THR A 194 -7.54 0.21 14.46
CA THR A 194 -8.22 0.84 15.60
C THR A 194 -8.98 2.10 15.19
N LEU A 195 -8.43 2.91 14.28
CA LEU A 195 -9.11 4.09 13.75
C LEU A 195 -10.28 3.72 12.83
N TYR A 196 -10.11 2.71 11.97
CA TYR A 196 -11.17 2.20 11.10
C TYR A 196 -12.35 1.62 11.89
N ALA A 197 -12.07 0.85 12.96
CA ALA A 197 -13.11 0.36 13.86
C ALA A 197 -13.90 1.51 14.54
N GLN A 198 -13.23 2.62 14.85
CA GLN A 198 -13.88 3.80 15.41
C GLN A 198 -14.75 4.53 14.39
N GLU A 199 -14.31 4.61 13.14
CA GLU A 199 -15.06 5.17 12.02
C GLU A 199 -16.37 4.39 11.80
N GLN A 200 -16.30 3.06 11.74
CA GLN A 200 -17.48 2.20 11.58
C GLN A 200 -18.50 2.39 12.71
N ARG A 201 -18.03 2.46 13.97
CA ARG A 201 -18.90 2.71 15.15
C ARG A 201 -19.56 4.07 15.15
N ARG A 202 -19.00 5.06 14.44
CA ARG A 202 -19.58 6.39 14.30
C ARG A 202 -20.62 6.41 13.18
N ALA A 203 -20.31 5.79 12.05
CA ALA A 203 -21.25 5.65 10.94
C ALA A 203 -22.57 5.01 11.42
N SER A 204 -22.50 3.89 12.13
CA SER A 204 -23.71 3.22 12.65
C SER A 204 -24.53 4.09 13.62
N ARG A 205 -23.90 4.92 14.45
CA ARG A 205 -24.64 5.82 15.36
C ARG A 205 -25.33 6.97 14.63
N ILE A 206 -24.72 7.47 13.56
CA ILE A 206 -25.31 8.54 12.75
C ILE A 206 -26.54 8.00 12.00
N GLU A 207 -26.46 6.78 11.47
CA GLU A 207 -27.59 6.08 10.85
C GLU A 207 -28.74 5.85 11.86
N GLU A 208 -28.44 5.30 13.04
CA GLU A 208 -29.43 5.11 14.11
C GLU A 208 -30.11 6.43 14.53
N HIS A 209 -29.34 7.52 14.60
CA HIS A 209 -29.87 8.83 14.99
C HIS A 209 -30.74 9.46 13.89
N GLN A 210 -30.40 9.27 12.61
CA GLN A 210 -31.24 9.70 11.48
C GLN A 210 -32.55 8.91 11.43
N GLU A 211 -32.52 7.60 11.64
CA GLU A 211 -33.74 6.77 11.69
C GLU A 211 -34.64 7.14 12.87
N GLY A 212 -34.06 7.39 14.05
CA GLY A 212 -34.81 7.86 15.23
C GLY A 212 -35.45 9.24 15.03
N ALA A 213 -34.77 10.17 14.37
CA ALA A 213 -35.32 11.49 14.04
C ALA A 213 -36.45 11.42 13.00
N PHE A 214 -36.37 10.49 12.05
CA PHE A 214 -37.43 10.24 11.06
C PHE A 214 -38.67 9.62 11.73
N GLN A 215 -38.48 8.69 12.67
CA GLN A 215 -39.57 8.10 13.46
C GLN A 215 -40.21 9.09 14.44
N ALA A 216 -39.47 10.07 14.96
CA ALA A 216 -40.02 11.12 15.81
C ALA A 216 -40.90 12.11 15.04
N ARG A 217 -40.59 12.39 13.76
CA ARG A 217 -41.40 13.24 12.87
C ARG A 217 -42.59 12.53 12.23
N SER A 218 -42.58 11.19 12.15
CA SER A 218 -43.66 10.43 11.53
C SER A 218 -44.79 10.02 12.48
N LYS A 219 -44.71 10.32 13.78
CA LYS A 219 -45.86 10.18 14.69
C LYS A 219 -46.92 11.25 14.36
N PRO A 220 -48.11 10.90 13.83
CA PRO A 220 -49.19 11.85 13.75
C PRO A 220 -49.67 12.11 15.18
N SER A 221 -49.70 13.38 15.59
CA SER A 221 -50.46 13.82 16.75
C SER A 221 -51.95 13.50 16.49
N SER A 222 -52.40 12.32 16.90
CA SER A 222 -53.83 11.99 16.93
C SER A 222 -54.46 12.66 18.13
N SER A 223 -54.78 13.95 17.98
CA SER A 223 -55.76 14.64 18.80
C SER A 223 -57.14 14.33 18.22
N ASN A 224 -57.86 13.35 18.78
CA ASN A 224 -59.29 13.19 18.49
C ASN A 224 -60.11 13.57 19.72
N ALA A 225 -60.56 14.83 19.70
CA ALA A 225 -61.71 15.28 20.44
C ALA A 225 -62.98 14.83 19.71
N ALA A 226 -63.82 14.03 20.35
CA ALA A 226 -65.29 14.06 20.26
C ALA A 226 -65.91 12.84 20.95
N TYR A 227 -66.43 13.02 22.17
CA TYR A 227 -67.59 12.25 22.62
C TYR A 227 -68.55 13.19 23.34
N LYS A 228 -69.54 13.68 22.58
CA LYS A 228 -70.72 14.40 23.09
C LYS A 228 -71.82 13.35 23.25
N GLY A 229 -72.14 12.98 24.49
CA GLY A 229 -73.21 12.05 24.81
C GLY A 229 -73.91 12.44 26.11
N LYS A 230 -74.84 13.39 26.04
CA LYS A 230 -75.79 13.73 27.12
C LYS A 230 -76.73 12.54 27.36
N LYS A 231 -76.93 12.13 28.61
CA LYS A 231 -78.24 11.67 29.11
C LYS A 231 -78.36 11.75 30.65
N ASN A 232 -79.30 12.62 31.05
CA ASN A 232 -80.13 12.74 32.25
C ASN A 232 -79.71 12.11 33.59
N TRP A 233 -79.57 13.00 34.58
CA TRP A 233 -79.81 12.72 35.99
C TRP A 233 -81.15 13.34 36.41
N ARG A 234 -82.10 12.52 36.88
CA ARG A 234 -83.18 12.96 37.78
C ARG A 234 -83.59 11.81 38.70
N ASP A 235 -83.02 11.87 39.90
CA ASP A 235 -83.71 11.86 41.20
C ASP A 235 -84.71 10.72 41.52
N LYS A 236 -84.36 9.88 42.51
CA LYS A 236 -85.19 9.68 43.72
C LYS A 236 -84.51 8.87 44.82
N SER A 237 -84.55 9.47 46.00
CA SER A 237 -84.37 8.97 47.37
C SER A 237 -85.15 7.70 47.74
N LYS A 238 -84.54 6.83 48.58
CA LYS A 238 -85.00 6.29 49.89
C LYS A 238 -84.22 5.00 50.20
N ALA A 239 -83.43 4.99 51.28
CA ALA A 239 -83.80 4.52 52.62
C ALA A 239 -84.01 3.00 52.69
N ASP A 240 -83.10 2.31 53.39
CA ASP A 240 -83.34 1.74 54.73
C ASP A 240 -82.60 0.40 54.95
N ALA A 241 -82.11 0.25 56.18
CA ALA A 241 -81.92 -0.98 56.95
C ALA A 241 -81.00 -2.09 56.39
N SER A 242 -80.20 -2.80 57.19
CA SER A 242 -79.93 -2.83 58.62
C SER A 242 -78.82 -3.86 58.84
N LYS A 243 -78.05 -3.66 59.93
CA LYS A 243 -77.51 -4.67 60.88
C LYS A 243 -77.02 -6.01 60.28
N LYS A 244 -75.78 -6.41 60.56
CA LYS A 244 -75.29 -6.71 61.91
C LYS A 244 -73.76 -6.85 61.88
#